data_AF-A0A7S1QAP2-F1
#
_entry.id   AF-A0A7S1QAP2-F1
#
_cell.length_a   1.000
_cell.length_b   1.000
_cell.length_c   1.000
_cell.angle_alpha   90.00
_cell.angle_beta   90.00
_cell.angle_gamma   90.00
#
_symmetry.space_group_name_H-M   'P 1'
#
loop_
_entity.id
_entity.type
_entity.pdbx_description
1 polymer ?
#
loop_
_entity_poly.entity_id
_entity_poly.type
_entity_poly.pdbx_seq_one_letter_code
_entity_poly.pdbx_strand_id
1 'polypeptide(L)'
;SNSFCTLLGRRIERAMNLTNIMGAAGAAVNPQARPTNQWSTKPFECGGSVPPKHLAYAYLCFPCAAAHAKMKADKSNPVFNCLCFTPLGAYNSVRLSYGIVGDCKNDLLYGCLCMPCGTRQSWTEVNVLGPVAGTFGSDQENWTAGLFSCEPNSCLKATFCPCIVAHDTRKLLLDASKDEPWFNYLCILPTSMYGQTRHHIGIRSDWPHAACEDIFVGLFCYPCALIRANTEAGTWRMKQAGSNAIGGAIGAAKSKASNAAMAATNAANNAASKFRIK
;
A
#
# COMPACT_ATOMS: atom_id res chain seq x y z
N SER A 1 36.49 -23.87 0.13
CA SER A 1 35.62 -22.87 -0.50
C SER A 1 34.26 -23.50 -0.85
N ASN A 2 33.36 -23.69 0.13
CA ASN A 2 31.98 -24.20 -0.12
C ASN A 2 31.03 -24.00 1.07
N SER A 3 31.18 -22.88 1.82
CA SER A 3 30.44 -22.68 3.09
C SER A 3 29.52 -21.44 3.12
N PHE A 4 29.40 -20.70 2.01
CA PHE A 4 28.64 -19.44 1.99
C PHE A 4 27.17 -19.61 1.52
N CYS A 5 26.87 -20.58 0.66
CA CYS A 5 25.49 -20.82 0.18
C CYS A 5 24.59 -21.53 1.19
N THR A 6 25.14 -22.38 2.07
CA THR A 6 24.34 -23.15 3.03
C THR A 6 23.87 -22.33 4.24
N LEU A 7 24.48 -21.16 4.49
CA LEU A 7 24.11 -20.28 5.59
C LEU A 7 22.94 -19.33 5.24
N LEU A 8 22.71 -19.03 3.96
CA LEU A 8 21.58 -18.20 3.52
C LEU A 8 20.24 -18.98 3.56
N GLY A 9 20.26 -20.27 3.23
CA GLY A 9 19.04 -21.10 3.23
C GLY A 9 18.41 -21.26 4.62
N ARG A 10 19.21 -21.48 5.67
CA ARG A 10 18.69 -21.73 7.03
C ARG A 10 18.18 -20.48 7.76
N ARG A 11 18.49 -19.26 7.30
CA ARG A 11 17.91 -18.02 7.87
C ARG A 11 16.58 -17.64 7.24
N ILE A 12 16.29 -18.06 6.01
CA ILE A 12 15.01 -17.79 5.33
C ILE A 12 13.90 -18.66 5.92
N GLU A 13 14.19 -19.92 6.25
CA GLU A 13 13.20 -20.82 6.88
C GLU A 13 12.74 -20.37 8.27
N ARG A 14 13.60 -19.69 9.05
CA ARG A 14 13.19 -19.12 10.35
C ARG A 14 12.37 -17.83 10.23
N ALA A 15 12.39 -17.15 9.09
CA ALA A 15 11.58 -15.95 8.86
C ALA A 15 10.16 -16.28 8.36
N MET A 16 9.95 -17.45 7.77
CA MET A 16 8.65 -17.83 7.19
C MET A 16 7.67 -18.46 8.19
N ASN A 17 8.07 -18.72 9.43
CA ASN A 17 7.22 -19.34 10.45
C ASN A 17 6.66 -18.35 11.48
N LEU A 18 6.58 -17.06 11.13
CA LEU A 18 6.12 -15.97 11.99
C LEU A 18 4.78 -15.35 11.54
N THR A 19 4.04 -16.03 10.67
CA THR A 19 2.80 -15.51 10.05
C THR A 19 1.52 -15.67 10.89
N ASN A 20 1.58 -16.05 12.16
CA ASN A 20 0.37 -16.26 12.99
C ASN A 20 0.33 -15.51 14.32
N ILE A 21 0.93 -14.32 14.42
CA ILE A 21 0.68 -13.43 15.57
C ILE A 21 0.38 -12.02 15.06
N MET A 22 -0.84 -11.81 14.57
CA MET A 22 -1.47 -10.49 14.48
C MET A 22 -2.55 -10.39 15.56
N GLY A 23 -2.10 -10.31 16.82
CA GLY A 23 -2.86 -9.56 17.82
C GLY A 23 -2.66 -8.08 17.54
N ALA A 24 -3.75 -7.32 17.45
CA ALA A 24 -3.76 -5.87 17.34
C ALA A 24 -3.12 -5.22 18.58
N ALA A 25 -1.80 -5.28 18.69
CA ALA A 25 -1.04 -4.38 19.54
C ALA A 25 -0.83 -3.12 18.70
N GLY A 26 -1.49 -2.02 19.09
CA GLY A 26 -1.26 -0.71 18.51
C GLY A 26 0.24 -0.44 18.50
N ALA A 27 0.86 -0.56 17.33
CA ALA A 27 2.26 -0.25 17.15
C ALA A 27 2.41 1.21 17.57
N ALA A 28 3.08 1.43 18.70
CA ALA A 28 3.51 2.75 19.12
C ALA A 28 4.28 3.33 17.93
N VAL A 29 3.64 4.24 17.21
CA VAL A 29 4.22 4.97 16.10
C VAL A 29 5.42 5.67 16.69
N ASN A 30 6.62 5.20 16.36
CA ASN A 30 7.81 5.95 16.72
C ASN A 30 7.66 7.30 15.99
N PRO A 31 7.56 8.45 16.69
CA PRO A 31 7.38 9.76 16.05
C PRO A 31 8.60 10.20 15.24
N GLN A 32 9.61 9.34 15.09
CA GLN A 32 10.89 9.66 14.50
C GLN A 32 10.82 9.57 12.98
N ALA A 33 11.16 10.70 12.37
CA ALA A 33 11.19 11.02 10.95
C ALA A 33 9.79 11.30 10.36
N ARG A 34 9.40 12.56 10.50
CA ARG A 34 8.47 13.21 9.57
C ARG A 34 8.89 12.80 8.15
N PRO A 35 8.00 12.21 7.33
CA PRO A 35 8.36 11.86 5.97
C PRO A 35 8.92 13.11 5.30
N THR A 36 10.23 13.08 5.01
CA THR A 36 10.80 14.07 4.12
C THR A 36 10.11 13.81 2.79
N ASN A 37 9.63 14.87 2.15
CA ASN A 37 9.08 14.79 0.80
C ASN A 37 10.16 14.47 -0.25
N GLN A 38 11.28 13.87 0.15
CA GLN A 38 12.48 13.56 -0.61
C GLN A 38 13.10 12.27 -0.08
N TRP A 39 13.81 11.56 -0.97
CA TRP A 39 14.60 10.39 -0.61
C TRP A 39 15.78 10.75 0.29
N SER A 40 16.07 9.91 1.29
CA SER A 40 17.24 10.05 2.18
C SER A 40 18.59 9.85 1.48
N THR A 41 18.59 9.19 0.31
CA THR A 41 19.79 8.84 -0.46
C THR A 41 19.55 9.10 -1.94
N LYS A 42 20.60 9.35 -2.72
CA LYS A 42 20.48 9.51 -4.19
C LYS A 42 20.60 8.15 -4.91
N PRO A 43 19.98 7.96 -6.10
CA PRO A 43 20.03 6.69 -6.84
C PRO A 43 21.46 6.17 -7.06
N PHE A 44 22.39 7.03 -7.46
CA PHE A 44 23.77 6.65 -7.83
C PHE A 44 24.80 6.86 -6.71
N GLU A 45 24.35 7.05 -5.48
CA GLU A 45 25.23 7.25 -4.33
C GLU A 45 25.76 5.91 -3.81
N CYS A 46 27.04 5.66 -4.04
CA CYS A 46 27.72 4.41 -3.65
C CYS A 46 28.54 4.53 -2.34
N GLY A 47 28.60 5.70 -1.70
CA GLY A 47 29.40 5.95 -0.49
C GLY A 47 28.66 6.75 0.59
N GLY A 48 29.26 6.85 1.78
CA GLY A 48 28.80 7.70 2.89
C GLY A 48 27.77 7.05 3.81
N SER A 49 26.49 7.38 3.64
CA SER A 49 25.39 7.08 4.58
C SER A 49 24.68 5.75 4.34
N VAL A 50 24.97 5.06 3.23
CA VAL A 50 24.30 3.81 2.85
C VAL A 50 25.04 2.61 3.43
N PRO A 51 24.39 1.73 4.21
CA PRO A 51 25.00 0.49 4.66
C PRO A 51 25.44 -0.38 3.46
N PRO A 52 26.70 -0.87 3.41
CA PRO A 52 27.20 -1.69 2.28
C PRO A 52 26.34 -2.92 1.98
N LYS A 53 25.73 -3.50 3.02
CA LYS A 53 24.79 -4.62 2.90
C LYS A 53 23.54 -4.32 2.05
N HIS A 54 23.09 -3.06 1.99
CA HIS A 54 21.93 -2.67 1.17
C HIS A 54 22.28 -2.70 -0.31
N LEU A 55 23.46 -2.18 -0.65
CA LEU A 55 23.98 -2.22 -2.01
C LEU A 55 24.19 -3.67 -2.46
N ALA A 56 24.89 -4.47 -1.66
CA ALA A 56 25.11 -5.88 -1.98
C ALA A 56 23.80 -6.64 -2.18
N TYR A 57 22.80 -6.43 -1.31
CA TYR A 57 21.52 -7.12 -1.44
C TYR A 57 20.76 -6.72 -2.72
N ALA A 58 20.72 -5.42 -3.03
CA ALA A 58 20.07 -4.94 -4.23
C ALA A 58 20.77 -5.41 -5.51
N TYR A 59 22.10 -5.51 -5.54
CA TYR A 59 22.81 -6.01 -6.73
C TYR A 59 22.72 -7.53 -6.88
N LEU A 60 22.72 -8.30 -5.79
CA LEU A 60 22.68 -9.76 -5.83
C LEU A 60 21.27 -10.33 -6.04
N CYS A 61 20.24 -9.71 -5.47
CA CYS A 61 18.85 -10.06 -5.74
C CYS A 61 17.95 -8.80 -5.68
N PHE A 62 17.97 -7.97 -6.72
CA PHE A 62 17.09 -6.80 -6.79
C PHE A 62 15.59 -7.15 -6.68
N PRO A 63 15.05 -8.27 -7.22
CA PRO A 63 13.63 -8.58 -7.03
C PRO A 63 13.30 -8.85 -5.55
N CYS A 64 14.15 -9.62 -4.86
CA CYS A 64 13.99 -9.90 -3.43
C CYS A 64 14.07 -8.62 -2.60
N ALA A 65 15.09 -7.79 -2.86
CA ALA A 65 15.31 -6.56 -2.11
C ALA A 65 14.17 -5.55 -2.33
N ALA A 66 13.63 -5.45 -3.55
CA ALA A 66 12.48 -4.62 -3.85
C ALA A 66 11.20 -5.14 -3.17
N ALA A 67 10.99 -6.46 -3.21
CA ALA A 67 9.88 -7.11 -2.55
C ALA A 67 9.90 -6.94 -1.03
N HIS A 68 11.08 -7.09 -0.43
CA HIS A 68 11.29 -6.83 0.99
C HIS A 68 11.12 -5.34 1.30
N ALA A 69 11.58 -4.44 0.42
CA ALA A 69 11.39 -3.00 0.63
C ALA A 69 9.92 -2.65 0.75
N LYS A 70 9.13 -3.13 -0.20
CA LYS A 70 7.67 -2.99 -0.19
C LYS A 70 7.05 -3.60 1.07
N MET A 71 7.32 -4.87 1.36
CA MET A 71 6.86 -5.54 2.60
C MET A 71 7.22 -4.74 3.85
N LYS A 72 8.41 -4.16 3.93
CA LYS A 72 8.83 -3.41 5.11
C LYS A 72 8.07 -2.09 5.22
N ALA A 73 7.83 -1.42 4.10
CA ALA A 73 7.02 -0.21 4.03
C ALA A 73 5.57 -0.48 4.46
N ASP A 74 5.03 -1.63 4.07
CA ASP A 74 3.57 -1.75 3.98
C ASP A 74 2.99 -3.03 4.58
N LYS A 75 3.84 -3.95 5.04
CA LYS A 75 3.52 -5.25 5.65
C LYS A 75 2.91 -6.29 4.71
N SER A 76 2.92 -6.07 3.40
CA SER A 76 2.48 -7.06 2.41
C SER A 76 3.40 -8.29 2.34
N ASN A 77 2.94 -9.38 1.72
CA ASN A 77 3.72 -10.61 1.65
C ASN A 77 4.92 -10.48 0.68
N PRO A 78 6.15 -10.83 1.10
CA PRO A 78 7.35 -10.65 0.27
C PRO A 78 7.39 -11.59 -0.94
N VAL A 79 6.82 -12.79 -0.86
CA VAL A 79 6.76 -13.75 -1.98
C VAL A 79 5.82 -13.22 -3.06
N PHE A 80 4.64 -12.73 -2.64
CA PHE A 80 3.71 -12.05 -3.54
C PHE A 80 4.38 -10.85 -4.21
N ASN A 81 5.02 -9.96 -3.44
CA ASN A 81 5.71 -8.82 -4.02
C ASN A 81 6.81 -9.22 -5.01
N CYS A 82 7.57 -10.28 -4.72
CA CYS A 82 8.65 -10.73 -5.60
C CYS A 82 8.15 -11.27 -6.94
N LEU A 83 6.99 -11.92 -6.96
CA LEU A 83 6.44 -12.58 -8.14
C LEU A 83 5.41 -11.73 -8.90
N CYS A 84 4.78 -10.78 -8.21
CA CYS A 84 3.66 -10.02 -8.75
C CYS A 84 3.93 -8.52 -8.87
N PHE A 85 5.00 -7.99 -8.26
CA PHE A 85 5.45 -6.61 -8.49
C PHE A 85 6.76 -6.57 -9.24
N THR A 86 6.81 -5.70 -10.25
CA THR A 86 8.09 -5.31 -10.82
C THR A 86 8.88 -4.51 -9.77
N PRO A 87 10.22 -4.56 -9.77
CA PRO A 87 11.04 -3.70 -8.91
C PRO A 87 10.72 -2.20 -9.07
N LEU A 88 10.35 -1.79 -10.29
CA LEU A 88 9.84 -0.45 -10.61
C LEU A 88 8.55 -0.16 -9.83
N GLY A 89 7.62 -1.12 -9.88
CA GLY A 89 6.36 -1.10 -9.15
C GLY A 89 6.55 -0.96 -7.65
N ALA A 90 7.48 -1.72 -7.08
CA ALA A 90 7.83 -1.64 -5.67
C ALA A 90 8.46 -0.28 -5.30
N TYR A 91 9.35 0.26 -6.13
CA TYR A 91 9.98 1.55 -5.89
C TYR A 91 8.97 2.70 -5.84
N ASN A 92 8.10 2.82 -6.85
CA ASN A 92 7.04 3.83 -6.88
C ASN A 92 6.04 3.61 -5.73
N SER A 93 5.69 2.35 -5.42
CA SER A 93 4.84 2.04 -4.26
C SER A 93 5.46 2.57 -2.97
N VAL A 94 6.76 2.37 -2.75
CA VAL A 94 7.48 2.89 -1.58
C VAL A 94 7.46 4.42 -1.57
N ARG A 95 7.73 5.07 -2.71
CA ARG A 95 7.67 6.53 -2.87
C ARG A 95 6.30 7.10 -2.46
N LEU A 96 5.23 6.54 -3.01
CA LEU A 96 3.85 6.96 -2.77
C LEU A 96 3.38 6.67 -1.35
N SER A 97 3.90 5.61 -0.71
CA SER A 97 3.58 5.28 0.69
C SER A 97 4.19 6.30 1.66
N TYR A 98 5.41 6.77 1.41
CA TYR A 98 6.05 7.80 2.25
C TYR A 98 5.76 9.25 1.82
N GLY A 99 5.00 9.48 0.75
CA GLY A 99 4.72 10.84 0.27
C GLY A 99 5.96 11.56 -0.27
N ILE A 100 6.92 10.81 -0.81
CA ILE A 100 8.14 11.37 -1.42
C ILE A 100 7.77 12.01 -2.77
N VAL A 101 8.14 13.28 -2.95
CA VAL A 101 7.89 14.04 -4.18
C VAL A 101 8.73 13.47 -5.31
N GLY A 102 8.05 13.22 -6.43
CA GLY A 102 8.60 12.66 -7.64
C GLY A 102 7.47 12.38 -8.62
N ASP A 103 7.82 11.98 -9.82
CA ASP A 103 6.86 11.58 -10.84
C ASP A 103 7.15 10.16 -11.35
N CYS A 104 6.12 9.49 -11.85
CA CYS A 104 6.24 8.15 -12.41
C CYS A 104 7.28 8.06 -13.53
N LYS A 105 7.44 9.12 -14.34
CA LYS A 105 8.34 9.10 -15.49
C LYS A 105 9.80 8.97 -15.04
N ASN A 106 10.18 9.72 -14.01
CA ASN A 106 11.48 9.65 -13.40
C ASN A 106 11.67 8.32 -12.67
N ASP A 107 10.65 7.79 -11.98
CA ASP A 107 10.72 6.46 -11.36
C ASP A 107 10.99 5.35 -12.40
N LEU A 108 10.27 5.41 -13.52
CA LEU A 108 10.46 4.50 -14.66
C LEU A 108 11.87 4.64 -15.24
N LEU A 109 12.33 5.87 -15.45
CA LEU A 109 13.67 6.12 -15.99
C LEU A 109 14.76 5.60 -15.06
N TYR A 110 14.69 5.92 -13.76
CA TYR A 110 15.68 5.47 -12.77
C TYR A 110 15.69 3.96 -12.63
N GLY A 111 14.52 3.36 -12.60
CA GLY A 111 14.43 1.93 -12.49
C GLY A 111 14.85 1.21 -13.78
N CYS A 112 14.61 1.76 -14.98
CA CYS A 112 15.13 1.19 -16.22
C CYS A 112 16.66 1.36 -16.36
N LEU A 113 17.21 2.50 -15.95
CA LEU A 113 18.65 2.78 -16.06
C LEU A 113 19.49 2.03 -15.02
N CYS A 114 18.98 1.85 -13.80
CA CYS A 114 19.63 1.07 -12.75
C CYS A 114 18.62 0.53 -11.72
N MET A 115 17.96 -0.60 -12.02
CA MET A 115 17.08 -1.29 -11.06
C MET A 115 17.74 -1.54 -9.69
N PRO A 116 19.01 -1.98 -9.60
CA PRO A 116 19.66 -2.17 -8.30
C PRO A 116 19.79 -0.86 -7.50
N CYS A 117 20.05 0.26 -8.16
CA CYS A 117 20.20 1.58 -7.55
C CYS A 117 18.90 2.04 -6.87
N GLY A 118 17.78 1.97 -7.62
CA GLY A 118 16.45 2.29 -7.13
C GLY A 118 16.02 1.34 -6.02
N THR A 119 16.23 0.04 -6.20
CA THR A 119 15.95 -0.98 -5.17
C THR A 119 16.73 -0.71 -3.88
N ARG A 120 18.02 -0.39 -3.96
CA ARG A 120 18.84 -0.03 -2.80
C ARG A 120 18.34 1.26 -2.14
N GLN A 121 17.92 2.25 -2.91
CA GLN A 121 17.36 3.50 -2.39
C GLN A 121 16.09 3.21 -1.58
N SER A 122 15.13 2.49 -2.18
CA SER A 122 13.90 2.05 -1.52
C SER A 122 14.16 1.21 -0.28
N TRP A 123 15.06 0.23 -0.37
CA TRP A 123 15.44 -0.61 0.76
C TRP A 123 16.06 0.21 1.90
N THR A 124 16.91 1.18 1.58
CA THR A 124 17.51 2.06 2.60
C THR A 124 16.45 2.93 3.25
N GLU A 125 15.58 3.55 2.45
CA GLU A 125 14.49 4.41 2.92
C GLU A 125 13.59 3.68 3.92
N VAL A 126 13.12 2.48 3.59
CA VAL A 126 12.23 1.71 4.47
C VAL A 126 12.94 1.21 5.73
N ASN A 127 14.27 1.10 5.71
CA ASN A 127 15.05 0.74 6.89
C ASN A 127 15.25 1.93 7.82
N VAL A 128 15.25 3.15 7.30
CA VAL A 128 15.33 4.40 8.07
C VAL A 128 13.96 4.78 8.64
N LEU A 129 12.93 4.81 7.79
CA LEU A 129 11.59 5.28 8.17
C LEU A 129 10.74 4.23 8.88
N GLY A 130 11.00 2.94 8.63
CA GLY A 130 10.17 1.86 9.16
C GLY A 130 8.79 1.78 8.49
N PRO A 131 7.88 0.95 9.00
CA PRO A 131 6.59 0.71 8.34
C PRO A 131 5.65 1.91 8.37
N VAL A 132 4.91 2.10 7.28
CA VAL A 132 3.82 3.09 7.15
C VAL A 132 2.56 2.56 7.82
N ALA A 133 1.92 3.39 8.63
CA ALA A 133 0.67 3.05 9.30
C ALA A 133 -0.51 3.05 8.33
N GLY A 134 -1.44 2.10 8.52
CA GLY A 134 -2.77 2.14 7.88
C GLY A 134 -2.83 1.81 6.39
N THR A 135 -1.73 1.35 5.78
CA THR A 135 -1.70 1.08 4.32
C THR A 135 -2.32 -0.26 3.92
N PHE A 136 -2.50 -1.21 4.84
CA PHE A 136 -2.95 -2.57 4.56
C PHE A 136 -4.02 -3.00 5.56
N GLY A 137 -5.06 -3.68 5.07
CA GLY A 137 -6.20 -4.06 5.89
C GLY A 137 -5.86 -5.21 6.84
N SER A 138 -6.72 -5.43 7.84
CA SER A 138 -6.47 -6.33 8.98
C SER A 138 -6.80 -7.81 8.73
N ASP A 139 -6.92 -8.24 7.48
CA ASP A 139 -7.41 -9.57 7.08
C ASP A 139 -8.75 -9.95 7.77
N GLN A 140 -9.65 -8.98 7.89
CA GLN A 140 -10.96 -9.15 8.58
C GLN A 140 -12.15 -9.23 7.62
N GLU A 141 -11.98 -8.79 6.38
CA GLU A 141 -13.05 -8.81 5.39
C GLU A 141 -13.05 -10.17 4.66
N ASN A 142 -14.20 -10.57 4.17
CA ASN A 142 -14.32 -11.69 3.24
C ASN A 142 -14.58 -11.14 1.83
N TRP A 143 -14.23 -11.93 0.82
CA TRP A 143 -14.68 -11.65 -0.53
C TRP A 143 -16.22 -11.60 -0.59
N THR A 144 -16.77 -10.57 -1.22
CA THR A 144 -18.22 -10.40 -1.41
C THR A 144 -18.68 -10.92 -2.78
N ALA A 145 -17.80 -10.86 -3.79
CA ALA A 145 -18.00 -11.42 -5.11
C ALA A 145 -17.40 -12.82 -5.21
N GLY A 146 -18.06 -13.71 -5.96
CA GLY A 146 -17.54 -15.04 -6.27
C GLY A 146 -16.44 -14.97 -7.34
N LEU A 147 -15.48 -15.91 -7.30
CA LEU A 147 -14.37 -15.91 -8.27
C LEU A 147 -14.84 -16.07 -9.71
N PHE A 148 -15.91 -16.82 -9.96
CA PHE A 148 -16.45 -17.09 -11.30
C PHE A 148 -17.83 -16.46 -11.53
N SER A 149 -18.20 -15.45 -10.75
CA SER A 149 -19.50 -14.76 -10.88
C SER A 149 -19.44 -13.53 -11.80
N CYS A 150 -18.47 -13.46 -12.72
CA CYS A 150 -18.32 -12.33 -13.63
C CYS A 150 -19.30 -12.42 -14.82
N GLU A 151 -19.89 -11.29 -15.21
CA GLU A 151 -20.66 -11.20 -16.45
C GLU A 151 -19.78 -11.45 -17.68
N PRO A 152 -20.29 -12.09 -18.75
CA PRO A 152 -19.51 -12.40 -19.95
C PRO A 152 -18.80 -11.18 -20.55
N ASN A 153 -19.47 -10.04 -20.66
CA ASN A 153 -18.90 -8.81 -21.22
C ASN A 153 -17.72 -8.28 -20.39
N SER A 154 -17.83 -8.34 -19.06
CA SER A 154 -16.77 -7.93 -18.15
C SER A 154 -15.56 -8.87 -18.26
N CYS A 155 -15.80 -10.17 -18.36
CA CYS A 155 -14.75 -11.18 -18.57
C CYS A 155 -14.00 -10.96 -19.90
N LEU A 156 -14.72 -10.65 -21.00
CA LEU A 156 -14.12 -10.30 -22.28
C LEU A 156 -13.29 -9.01 -22.19
N LYS A 157 -13.78 -7.97 -21.50
CA LYS A 157 -13.00 -6.74 -21.26
C LYS A 157 -11.70 -7.05 -20.50
N ALA A 158 -11.75 -7.86 -19.45
CA ALA A 158 -10.55 -8.27 -18.71
C ALA A 158 -9.59 -9.13 -19.54
N THR A 159 -10.12 -9.93 -20.47
CA THR A 159 -9.31 -10.79 -21.36
C THR A 159 -8.58 -9.97 -22.41
N PHE A 160 -9.29 -9.07 -23.11
CA PHE A 160 -8.74 -8.32 -24.24
C PHE A 160 -8.12 -6.98 -23.84
N CYS A 161 -8.51 -6.40 -22.70
CA CYS A 161 -8.03 -5.11 -22.21
C CYS A 161 -7.64 -5.17 -20.72
N PRO A 162 -6.78 -6.12 -20.30
CA PRO A 162 -6.51 -6.35 -18.89
C PRO A 162 -5.87 -5.14 -18.21
N CYS A 163 -4.99 -4.40 -18.89
CA CYS A 163 -4.33 -3.25 -18.30
C CYS A 163 -5.33 -2.11 -18.00
N ILE A 164 -6.41 -1.99 -18.79
CA ILE A 164 -7.48 -1.02 -18.52
C ILE A 164 -8.23 -1.42 -17.26
N VAL A 165 -8.62 -2.70 -17.13
CA VAL A 165 -9.32 -3.18 -15.93
C VAL A 165 -8.41 -3.07 -14.71
N ALA A 166 -7.11 -3.38 -14.82
CA ALA A 166 -6.16 -3.20 -13.72
C ALA A 166 -6.01 -1.73 -13.30
N HIS A 167 -5.96 -0.81 -14.27
CA HIS A 167 -5.97 0.63 -14.01
C HIS A 167 -7.25 1.06 -13.27
N ASP A 168 -8.43 0.65 -13.78
CA ASP A 168 -9.73 0.94 -13.18
C ASP A 168 -9.78 0.42 -11.72
N THR A 169 -9.40 -0.84 -11.49
CA THR A 169 -9.34 -1.46 -10.16
C THR A 169 -8.43 -0.67 -9.23
N ARG A 170 -7.22 -0.31 -9.68
CA ARG A 170 -6.28 0.43 -8.83
C ARG A 170 -6.75 1.83 -8.51
N LYS A 171 -7.37 2.53 -9.46
CA LYS A 171 -7.95 3.85 -9.24
C LYS A 171 -9.03 3.83 -8.17
N LEU A 172 -9.75 2.72 -8.04
CA LEU A 172 -10.73 2.51 -6.97
C LEU A 172 -10.07 2.29 -5.60
N LEU A 173 -8.89 1.66 -5.55
CA LEU A 173 -8.14 1.41 -4.32
C LEU A 173 -7.35 2.63 -3.82
N LEU A 174 -6.80 3.44 -4.73
CA LEU A 174 -5.98 4.59 -4.35
C LEU A 174 -6.80 5.88 -4.22
N ASP A 175 -6.27 6.82 -3.45
CA ASP A 175 -6.80 8.18 -3.47
C ASP A 175 -6.55 8.84 -4.84
N ALA A 176 -7.45 9.72 -5.27
CA ALA A 176 -7.40 10.36 -6.58
C ALA A 176 -6.12 11.19 -6.77
N SER A 177 -5.53 11.67 -5.67
CA SER A 177 -4.24 12.37 -5.64
C SER A 177 -3.05 11.49 -6.05
N LYS A 178 -3.22 10.15 -6.07
CA LYS A 178 -2.18 9.16 -6.39
C LYS A 178 -2.42 8.42 -7.70
N ASP A 179 -3.36 8.86 -8.54
CA ASP A 179 -3.64 8.26 -9.84
C ASP A 179 -2.57 8.65 -10.86
N GLU A 180 -1.63 7.74 -11.14
CA GLU A 180 -0.58 7.89 -12.16
C GLU A 180 -0.85 6.88 -13.29
N PRO A 181 -1.48 7.28 -14.42
CA PRO A 181 -1.87 6.36 -15.48
C PRO A 181 -0.70 5.54 -16.04
N TRP A 182 0.44 6.20 -16.26
CA TRP A 182 1.67 5.54 -16.74
C TRP A 182 2.15 4.43 -15.82
N PHE A 183 2.05 4.64 -14.51
CA PHE A 183 2.38 3.63 -13.53
C PHE A 183 1.45 2.42 -13.65
N ASN A 184 0.14 2.69 -13.73
CA ASN A 184 -0.87 1.66 -13.75
C ASN A 184 -0.75 0.77 -15.01
N TYR A 185 -0.37 1.33 -16.16
CA TYR A 185 -0.21 0.58 -17.40
C TYR A 185 1.13 -0.15 -17.52
N LEU A 186 2.23 0.42 -17.01
CA LEU A 186 3.58 -0.10 -17.25
C LEU A 186 4.18 -0.88 -16.08
N CYS A 187 3.77 -0.59 -14.85
CA CYS A 187 4.42 -1.14 -13.66
C CYS A 187 3.61 -2.22 -12.95
N ILE A 188 2.34 -2.38 -13.32
CA ILE A 188 1.41 -3.32 -12.70
C ILE A 188 1.12 -4.45 -13.65
N LEU A 189 1.44 -5.65 -13.20
CA LEU A 189 0.98 -6.87 -13.86
C LEU A 189 -0.51 -7.02 -13.54
N PRO A 190 -1.42 -7.07 -14.53
CA PRO A 190 -2.85 -7.19 -14.22
C PRO A 190 -3.18 -8.43 -13.38
N THR A 191 -2.38 -9.50 -13.50
CA THR A 191 -2.48 -10.73 -12.68
C THR A 191 -2.28 -10.46 -11.19
N SER A 192 -1.51 -9.42 -10.83
CA SER A 192 -1.24 -9.03 -9.45
C SER A 192 -2.41 -8.31 -8.77
N MET A 193 -3.38 -7.79 -9.54
CA MET A 193 -4.43 -6.94 -8.98
C MET A 193 -5.35 -7.67 -8.02
N TYR A 194 -5.51 -8.99 -8.17
CA TYR A 194 -6.22 -9.82 -7.21
C TYR A 194 -5.59 -9.71 -5.81
N GLY A 195 -4.31 -10.04 -5.68
CA GLY A 195 -3.60 -9.97 -4.41
C GLY A 195 -3.44 -8.55 -3.89
N GLN A 196 -3.24 -7.56 -4.77
CA GLN A 196 -3.20 -6.15 -4.37
C GLN A 196 -4.52 -5.71 -3.74
N THR A 197 -5.64 -6.05 -4.35
CA THR A 197 -6.98 -5.71 -3.84
C THR A 197 -7.22 -6.39 -2.49
N ARG A 198 -6.92 -7.69 -2.41
CA ARG A 198 -7.06 -8.47 -1.19
C ARG A 198 -6.30 -7.82 -0.03
N HIS A 199 -5.03 -7.51 -0.25
CA HIS A 199 -4.16 -6.89 0.73
C HIS A 199 -4.56 -5.43 1.09
N HIS A 200 -5.01 -4.64 0.11
CA HIS A 200 -5.40 -3.26 0.34
C HIS A 200 -6.68 -3.16 1.17
N ILE A 201 -7.67 -3.99 0.86
CA ILE A 201 -8.96 -4.03 1.56
C ILE A 201 -8.83 -4.78 2.90
N GLY A 202 -7.88 -5.71 3.03
CA GLY A 202 -7.78 -6.61 4.19
C GLY A 202 -8.73 -7.78 4.09
N ILE A 203 -8.84 -8.35 2.90
CA ILE A 203 -9.63 -9.56 2.66
C ILE A 203 -8.82 -10.79 3.06
N ARG A 204 -9.43 -11.66 3.86
CA ARG A 204 -8.83 -12.92 4.28
C ARG A 204 -8.66 -13.86 3.08
N SER A 205 -7.53 -14.57 3.08
CA SER A 205 -7.26 -15.65 2.12
C SER A 205 -8.20 -16.84 2.37
N ASP A 206 -8.80 -17.36 1.30
CA ASP A 206 -9.56 -18.60 1.27
C ASP A 206 -8.61 -19.82 1.23
N TRP A 207 -7.36 -19.65 0.81
CA TRP A 207 -6.37 -20.74 0.76
C TRP A 207 -5.55 -20.86 2.05
N PRO A 208 -4.97 -22.03 2.34
CA PRO A 208 -4.06 -22.22 3.49
C PRO A 208 -2.84 -21.29 3.47
N HIS A 209 -2.37 -20.89 2.29
CA HIS A 209 -1.23 -19.99 2.13
C HIS A 209 -1.61 -18.80 1.25
N ALA A 210 -1.79 -17.63 1.87
CA ALA A 210 -2.30 -16.43 1.22
C ALA A 210 -1.51 -16.02 -0.03
N ALA A 211 -0.19 -16.10 0.00
CA ALA A 211 0.61 -15.75 -1.18
C ALA A 211 0.35 -16.70 -2.37
N CYS A 212 0.02 -17.96 -2.10
CA CYS A 212 -0.28 -18.92 -3.16
C CYS A 212 -1.61 -18.58 -3.82
N GLU A 213 -2.62 -18.16 -3.05
CA GLU A 213 -3.87 -17.65 -3.62
C GLU A 213 -3.62 -16.44 -4.51
N ASP A 214 -2.88 -15.45 -4.00
CA ASP A 214 -2.63 -14.20 -4.73
C ASP A 214 -1.93 -14.41 -6.07
N ILE A 215 -1.01 -15.39 -6.11
CA ILE A 215 -0.24 -15.73 -7.31
C ILE A 215 -1.06 -16.62 -8.24
N PHE A 216 -1.59 -17.73 -7.73
CA PHE A 216 -2.20 -18.76 -8.57
C PHE A 216 -3.58 -18.36 -9.07
N VAL A 217 -4.40 -17.70 -8.27
CA VAL A 217 -5.71 -17.22 -8.72
C VAL A 217 -5.52 -16.14 -9.79
N GLY A 218 -4.59 -15.21 -9.59
CA GLY A 218 -4.24 -14.20 -10.57
C GLY A 218 -3.70 -14.77 -11.88
N LEU A 219 -2.87 -15.81 -11.82
CA LEU A 219 -2.24 -16.43 -12.99
C LEU A 219 -3.16 -17.37 -13.75
N PHE A 220 -3.89 -18.25 -13.05
CA PHE A 220 -4.68 -19.33 -13.67
C PHE A 220 -6.17 -18.98 -13.84
N CYS A 221 -6.70 -18.03 -13.09
CA CYS A 221 -8.09 -17.59 -13.18
C CYS A 221 -8.20 -16.13 -13.66
N TYR A 222 -7.20 -15.68 -14.42
CA TYR A 222 -6.88 -14.29 -14.73
C TYR A 222 -8.04 -13.35 -15.09
N PRO A 223 -8.94 -13.64 -16.06
CA PRO A 223 -9.97 -12.64 -16.37
C PRO A 223 -11.00 -12.52 -15.24
N CYS A 224 -11.38 -13.64 -14.62
CA CYS A 224 -12.38 -13.65 -13.55
C CYS A 224 -11.80 -13.09 -12.25
N ALA A 225 -10.55 -13.42 -11.91
CA ALA A 225 -9.83 -12.87 -10.77
C ALA A 225 -9.70 -11.34 -10.84
N LEU A 226 -9.37 -10.82 -12.03
CA LEU A 226 -9.24 -9.38 -12.26
C LEU A 226 -10.60 -8.65 -12.15
N ILE A 227 -11.68 -9.27 -12.65
CA ILE A 227 -13.03 -8.70 -12.49
C ILE A 227 -13.50 -8.76 -11.04
N ARG A 228 -13.26 -9.87 -10.32
CA ARG A 228 -13.55 -9.95 -8.88
C ARG A 228 -12.85 -8.83 -8.13
N ALA A 229 -11.56 -8.61 -8.40
CA ALA A 229 -10.77 -7.54 -7.82
C ALA A 229 -11.38 -6.15 -8.09
N ASN A 230 -11.79 -5.87 -9.34
CA ASN A 230 -12.45 -4.61 -9.69
C ASN A 230 -13.76 -4.39 -8.93
N THR A 231 -14.60 -5.43 -8.84
CA THR A 231 -15.88 -5.38 -8.12
C THR A 231 -15.69 -5.11 -6.63
N GLU A 232 -14.72 -5.77 -5.99
CA GLU A 232 -14.42 -5.52 -4.57
C GLU A 232 -13.89 -4.10 -4.35
N ALA A 233 -12.97 -3.65 -5.21
CA ALA A 233 -12.41 -2.30 -5.11
C ALA A 233 -13.52 -1.24 -5.23
N GLY A 234 -14.48 -1.43 -6.14
CA GLY A 234 -15.64 -0.56 -6.29
C GLY A 234 -16.54 -0.56 -5.05
N THR A 235 -16.87 -1.75 -4.54
CA THR A 235 -17.68 -1.91 -3.31
C THR A 235 -17.01 -1.24 -2.11
N TRP A 236 -15.70 -1.44 -1.94
CA TRP A 236 -14.92 -0.80 -0.90
C TRP A 236 -14.91 0.72 -1.03
N ARG A 237 -14.71 1.25 -2.24
CA ARG A 237 -14.71 2.70 -2.49
C ARG A 237 -16.06 3.33 -2.15
N MET A 238 -17.17 2.67 -2.48
CA MET A 238 -18.51 3.11 -2.09
C MET A 238 -18.70 3.10 -0.57
N LYS A 239 -18.25 2.04 0.12
CA LYS A 239 -18.26 1.99 1.60
C LYS A 239 -17.47 3.16 2.21
N GLN A 240 -16.29 3.45 1.69
CA GLN A 240 -15.48 4.58 2.16
C GLN A 240 -16.15 5.93 1.92
N ALA A 241 -16.73 6.14 0.74
CA ALA A 241 -17.45 7.37 0.43
C ALA A 241 -18.63 7.60 1.39
N GLY A 242 -19.38 6.54 1.71
CA GLY A 242 -20.44 6.59 2.71
C GLY A 242 -19.94 6.94 4.12
N SER A 243 -18.88 6.28 4.58
CA SER A 243 -18.26 6.56 5.89
C SER A 243 -17.74 8.00 6.00
N ASN A 244 -17.12 8.52 4.93
CA ASN A 244 -16.63 9.89 4.90
C ASN A 244 -17.77 10.92 4.91
N ALA A 245 -18.87 10.66 4.19
CA ALA A 245 -20.05 11.52 4.20
C ALA A 245 -20.68 11.59 5.60
N ILE A 246 -20.84 10.44 6.27
CA ILE A 246 -21.36 10.36 7.65
C ILE A 246 -20.42 11.07 8.63
N GLY A 247 -19.10 10.81 8.53
CA GLY A 247 -18.09 11.47 9.37
C GLY A 247 -18.10 12.99 9.21
N GLY A 248 -18.22 13.48 7.96
CA GLY A 248 -18.35 14.90 7.66
C GLY A 248 -19.62 15.53 8.26
N ALA A 249 -20.76 14.83 8.15
CA ALA A 249 -22.01 15.29 8.75
C ALA A 249 -21.93 15.36 10.29
N ILE A 250 -21.34 14.34 10.94
CA ILE A 250 -21.11 14.35 12.39
C ILE A 250 -20.17 15.49 12.79
N GLY A 251 -19.08 15.70 12.04
CA GLY A 251 -18.14 16.80 12.27
C GLY A 251 -18.81 18.18 12.17
N ALA A 252 -19.63 18.39 11.14
CA ALA A 252 -20.40 19.61 10.96
C ALA A 252 -21.41 19.83 12.10
N ALA A 253 -22.12 18.77 12.52
CA ALA A 253 -23.05 18.82 13.64
C ALA A 253 -22.34 19.18 14.96
N LYS A 254 -21.18 18.57 15.24
CA LYS A 254 -20.35 18.90 16.42
C LYS A 254 -19.87 20.35 16.41
N SER A 255 -19.42 20.85 15.25
CA SER A 255 -19.01 22.25 15.09
C SER A 255 -20.18 23.21 15.36
N LYS A 256 -21.36 22.92 14.79
CA LYS A 256 -22.57 23.74 15.03
C LYS A 256 -22.99 23.73 16.51
N ALA A 257 -22.95 22.58 17.17
CA ALA A 257 -23.26 22.45 18.59
C ALA A 257 -22.26 23.23 19.47
N SER A 258 -20.96 23.14 19.17
CA SER A 258 -19.91 23.90 19.86
C SER A 258 -20.10 25.41 19.69
N ASN A 259 -20.38 25.86 18.47
CA ASN A 259 -20.65 27.28 18.20
C ASN A 259 -21.90 27.79 18.93
N ALA A 260 -22.96 26.98 18.98
CA ALA A 260 -24.17 27.32 19.73
C ALA A 260 -23.90 27.41 21.25
N ALA A 261 -23.10 26.49 21.81
CA ALA A 261 -22.70 26.52 23.21
C ALA A 261 -21.84 27.74 23.56
N MET A 262 -20.90 28.12 22.68
CA MET A 262 -20.10 29.34 22.85
C MET A 262 -20.98 30.59 22.78
N ALA A 263 -21.92 30.65 21.84
CA ALA A 263 -22.86 31.76 21.73
C ALA A 263 -23.75 31.89 22.99
N ALA A 264 -24.25 30.78 23.52
CA ALA A 264 -25.05 30.77 24.76
C ALA A 264 -24.22 31.23 25.98
N THR A 265 -22.97 30.76 26.10
CA THR A 265 -22.04 31.19 27.16
C THR A 265 -21.78 32.70 27.08
N ASN A 266 -21.53 33.24 25.89
CA ASN A 266 -21.31 34.67 25.69
C ASN A 266 -22.56 35.49 26.03
N ALA A 267 -23.75 35.01 25.66
CA ALA A 267 -25.01 35.66 26.01
C ALA A 267 -25.24 35.70 27.54
N ALA A 268 -24.95 34.59 28.25
CA ALA A 268 -25.06 34.52 29.71
C ALA A 268 -24.07 35.49 30.40
N ASN A 269 -22.83 35.57 29.93
CA ASN A 269 -21.83 36.49 30.47
C ASN A 269 -22.25 37.96 30.28
N ASN A 270 -22.81 38.29 29.11
CA ASN A 270 -23.33 39.63 28.83
C ASN A 270 -24.56 39.99 29.68
N ALA A 271 -25.41 39.01 30.02
CA ALA A 271 -26.53 39.23 30.94
C ALA A 271 -26.02 39.47 32.37
N ALA A 272 -25.06 38.68 32.84
CA ALA A 272 -24.48 38.81 34.16
C ALA A 272 -23.75 40.15 34.37
N SER A 273 -23.04 40.66 33.34
CA SER A 273 -22.36 41.96 33.41
C SER A 273 -23.34 43.13 33.54
N LYS A 274 -24.51 43.05 32.91
CA LYS A 274 -25.58 44.06 33.06
C LYS A 274 -26.16 44.13 34.47
N PHE A 275 -26.20 43.00 35.20
CA PHE A 275 -26.70 42.97 36.59
C PHE A 275 -25.72 43.57 37.60
N ARG A 276 -24.40 43.56 37.34
CA ARG A 276 -23.40 44.14 38.25
C ARG A 276 -23.37 45.67 38.28
N ILE A 277 -24.04 46.33 37.34
CA ILE A 277 -24.00 47.80 37.18
C ILE A 277 -25.22 48.47 37.86
N LYS A 278 -26.12 47.69 38.46
CA LYS A 278 -27.24 48.18 39.28
C LYS A 278 -27.00 47.85 40.74
#